data_AF-A0A2J7PE45-F1
#
_entry.id   AF-A0A2J7PE45-F1
#
_cell.length_a   1.000
_cell.length_b   1.000
_cell.length_c   1.000
_cell.angle_alpha   90.00
_cell.angle_beta   90.00
_cell.angle_gamma   90.00
#
_symmetry.space_group_name_H-M   'P 1'
#
loop_
_entity.id
_entity.type
_entity.pdbx_description
1 polymer ?
#
loop_
_entity_poly.entity_id
_entity_poly.type
_entity_poly.pdbx_seq_one_letter_code
_entity_poly.pdbx_strand_id
1 'polypeptide(L)'
;MAGQKTPQKRSPTKKLSKSSPIRYMINNRSPHSGRYRTTSPNKPDVNRTLKFGSCNTETKSGSLPSTEPKNQSSVSEFSFSKEYVSYFEAIIAEVLKDRDMLCLISEEELKIVTSFWKLETQVKKLYIRMLSRKYTWHRVSDIKYEDINVPAAFIELEVLGLVMSDYNSEELEVLLYMLKVPELRSLCRTFRIPSTMQPKPKLIQVLLEYGKSQQIMSGNKRGDSISIIKSRLREVLGHCIKVCAEGREVFHHILLLFSLPHQNDEEDRESSKQLLLLHYVKTRRVEFPTYVVLKTRPIFSSREDLIRFEKATDLLIDLMKALTTKSWDEARVYGQFAREHFRTVLEDSAGNDHAKSLPLFIRRYTSGSVYAYAMTKALEAFKKCKDQLSECVIILEELLCQDIYLPHYRGRWYDQLALVLQVHLKKCDQLQQ
;
A
#
# COMPACT_ATOMS: atom_id res chain seq x y z
N MET A 1 -46.20 48.14 17.39
CA MET A 1 -44.97 48.06 16.57
C MET A 1 -44.20 46.80 16.97
N ALA A 2 -44.36 45.73 16.17
CA ALA A 2 -43.83 44.41 16.46
C ALA A 2 -42.46 44.23 15.79
N GLY A 3 -41.43 43.91 16.59
CA GLY A 3 -40.08 43.65 16.11
C GLY A 3 -39.96 42.30 15.41
N GLN A 4 -39.57 42.33 14.13
CA GLN A 4 -39.27 41.16 13.32
C GLN A 4 -38.05 40.40 13.88
N LYS A 5 -38.22 39.11 14.21
CA LYS A 5 -37.12 38.17 14.44
C LYS A 5 -36.66 37.60 13.10
N THR A 6 -35.40 37.83 12.74
CA THR A 6 -34.73 37.17 11.61
C THR A 6 -34.38 35.72 11.96
N PRO A 7 -34.56 34.74 11.05
CA PRO A 7 -34.19 33.35 11.31
C PRO A 7 -32.70 33.10 11.06
N GLN A 8 -31.99 32.54 12.04
CA GLN A 8 -30.62 32.03 11.88
C GLN A 8 -30.59 30.89 10.86
N LYS A 9 -29.90 31.10 9.73
CA LYS A 9 -29.55 30.03 8.77
C LYS A 9 -28.58 29.05 9.43
N ARG A 10 -29.01 27.80 9.66
CA ARG A 10 -28.11 26.69 10.00
C ARG A 10 -27.18 26.42 8.81
N SER A 11 -25.88 26.39 9.07
CA SER A 11 -24.87 25.98 8.10
C SER A 11 -25.11 24.52 7.65
N PRO A 12 -24.88 24.20 6.36
CA PRO A 12 -25.09 22.84 5.87
C PRO A 12 -24.06 21.90 6.50
N THR A 13 -24.53 20.84 7.17
CA THR A 13 -23.68 19.74 7.62
C THR A 13 -22.98 19.12 6.42
N LYS A 14 -21.67 19.34 6.29
CA LYS A 14 -20.83 18.62 5.32
C LYS A 14 -21.01 17.13 5.55
N LYS A 15 -21.62 16.43 4.58
CA LYS A 15 -21.70 14.96 4.59
C LYS A 15 -20.26 14.43 4.54
N LEU A 16 -19.89 13.64 5.55
CA LEU A 16 -18.60 12.95 5.61
C LEU A 16 -18.43 12.01 4.40
N SER A 17 -17.21 11.95 3.87
CA SER A 17 -16.81 11.00 2.81
C SER A 17 -17.20 9.57 3.16
N LYS A 18 -17.52 8.75 2.16
CA LYS A 18 -17.78 7.30 2.34
C LYS A 18 -16.58 6.55 2.92
N SER A 19 -15.37 7.10 2.81
CA SER A 19 -14.11 6.56 3.35
C SER A 19 -13.74 7.08 4.75
N SER A 20 -14.60 7.88 5.41
CA SER A 20 -14.27 8.44 6.72
C SER A 20 -14.40 7.40 7.85
N PRO A 21 -13.35 7.15 8.65
CA PRO A 21 -13.40 6.23 9.80
C PRO A 21 -14.45 6.64 10.85
N ILE A 22 -14.73 7.95 10.95
CA ILE A 22 -15.69 8.54 11.90
C ILE A 22 -17.12 8.08 11.59
N ARG A 23 -17.44 7.77 10.33
CA ARG A 23 -18.79 7.31 9.94
C ARG A 23 -19.14 5.93 10.53
N TYR A 24 -18.13 5.08 10.76
CA TYR A 24 -18.33 3.74 11.33
C TYR A 24 -18.61 3.78 12.83
N MET A 25 -18.09 4.77 13.56
CA MET A 25 -18.35 4.91 15.00
C MET A 25 -19.73 5.49 15.31
N ILE A 26 -20.29 6.30 14.41
CA ILE A 26 -21.61 6.94 14.61
C ILE A 26 -22.76 5.94 14.42
N ASN A 27 -22.60 4.97 13.50
CA ASN A 27 -23.67 4.02 13.18
C ASN A 27 -23.85 2.88 14.20
N ASN A 28 -22.92 2.70 15.16
CA ASN A 28 -22.97 1.60 16.14
C ASN A 28 -23.42 2.02 17.55
N ARG A 29 -23.96 3.23 17.74
CA ARG A 29 -24.60 3.60 19.01
C ARG A 29 -26.03 3.05 19.04
N SER A 30 -26.22 1.81 19.49
CA SER A 30 -27.52 1.36 20.01
C SER A 30 -27.67 1.76 21.49
N PRO A 31 -28.83 2.27 21.92
CA PRO A 31 -29.08 2.60 23.31
C PRO A 31 -29.25 1.33 24.14
N HIS A 32 -28.51 1.23 25.24
CA HIS A 32 -28.70 0.21 26.28
C HIS A 32 -30.07 0.41 26.97
N SER A 33 -30.92 -0.61 26.91
CA SER A 33 -31.75 -1.02 28.04
C SER A 33 -32.10 -2.50 27.87
N GLY A 34 -31.83 -3.30 28.91
CA GLY A 34 -31.87 -4.76 28.85
C GLY A 34 -33.26 -5.37 29.03
N ARG A 35 -33.35 -6.65 28.68
CA ARG A 35 -34.00 -7.73 29.46
C ARG A 35 -33.83 -9.05 28.69
N TYR A 36 -33.24 -10.04 29.36
CA TYR A 36 -33.27 -11.44 28.92
C TYR A 36 -34.69 -11.99 29.03
N ARG A 37 -35.17 -12.68 27.99
CA ARG A 37 -36.21 -13.72 28.12
C ARG A 37 -36.10 -14.78 27.03
N THR A 38 -36.35 -16.01 27.45
CA THR A 38 -36.14 -17.30 26.80
C THR A 38 -37.29 -17.75 25.87
N THR A 39 -36.90 -18.42 24.77
CA THR A 39 -37.50 -19.58 24.05
C THR A 39 -38.86 -19.53 23.31
N SER A 40 -38.75 -19.69 21.96
CA SER A 40 -39.43 -20.67 21.05
C SER A 40 -40.83 -20.37 20.42
N PRO A 41 -41.33 -21.13 19.39
CA PRO A 41 -41.32 -20.73 17.97
C PRO A 41 -42.70 -20.84 17.23
N ASN A 42 -42.94 -20.05 16.16
CA ASN A 42 -43.63 -20.43 14.90
C ASN A 42 -44.20 -19.23 14.08
N LYS A 43 -43.87 -19.22 12.77
CA LYS A 43 -44.69 -18.81 11.59
C LYS A 43 -44.85 -17.31 11.23
N PRO A 44 -45.18 -16.95 9.95
CA PRO A 44 -44.18 -16.60 8.92
C PRO A 44 -44.39 -15.24 8.21
N ASP A 45 -43.39 -14.87 7.40
CA ASP A 45 -43.33 -13.96 6.23
C ASP A 45 -44.25 -12.74 6.09
N VAL A 46 -43.64 -11.54 5.98
CA VAL A 46 -44.07 -10.51 5.02
C VAL A 46 -42.86 -9.78 4.41
N ASN A 47 -42.76 -9.91 3.09
CA ASN A 47 -41.90 -9.21 2.15
C ASN A 47 -41.72 -7.69 2.41
N ARG A 48 -40.47 -7.22 2.41
CA ARG A 48 -40.13 -5.86 1.93
C ARG A 48 -38.88 -5.90 1.05
N THR A 49 -39.13 -6.09 -0.24
CA THR A 49 -38.21 -5.87 -1.34
C THR A 49 -37.89 -4.38 -1.47
N LEU A 50 -36.61 -3.99 -1.35
CA LEU A 50 -36.17 -2.63 -1.69
C LEU A 50 -35.72 -2.61 -3.15
N LYS A 51 -36.56 -2.03 -4.01
CA LYS A 51 -36.30 -1.78 -5.43
C LYS A 51 -35.30 -0.62 -5.58
N PHE A 52 -34.22 -0.84 -6.33
CA PHE A 52 -33.42 0.27 -6.87
C PHE A 52 -33.89 0.57 -8.29
N GLY A 53 -34.32 1.82 -8.50
CA GLY A 53 -34.79 2.33 -9.79
C GLY A 53 -33.65 2.41 -10.81
N SER A 54 -33.95 1.90 -12.00
CA SER A 54 -33.21 2.10 -13.24
C SER A 54 -33.40 3.53 -13.74
N CYS A 55 -32.33 4.17 -14.24
CA CYS A 55 -32.44 5.18 -15.27
C CYS A 55 -31.16 5.21 -16.11
N ASN A 56 -31.27 4.69 -17.34
CA ASN A 56 -30.39 4.99 -18.45
C ASN A 56 -30.87 6.30 -19.09
N THR A 57 -29.95 7.20 -19.43
CA THR A 57 -30.01 7.97 -20.69
C THR A 57 -28.62 8.31 -21.20
N GLU A 58 -28.49 8.12 -22.51
CA GLU A 58 -27.36 8.20 -23.44
C GLU A 58 -26.50 9.49 -23.43
N THR A 59 -25.20 9.25 -23.58
CA THR A 59 -24.21 9.84 -24.50
C THR A 59 -24.40 11.27 -25.03
N LYS A 60 -23.46 12.17 -24.66
CA LYS A 60 -22.82 13.09 -25.61
C LYS A 60 -21.33 13.26 -25.31
N SER A 61 -20.57 13.19 -26.39
CA SER A 61 -19.13 13.39 -26.54
C SER A 61 -18.69 14.81 -26.17
N GLY A 62 -17.54 14.90 -25.50
CA GLY A 62 -16.88 16.15 -25.17
C GLY A 62 -15.47 15.86 -24.67
N SER A 63 -14.53 15.83 -25.60
CA SER A 63 -13.09 15.76 -25.37
C SER A 63 -12.59 16.96 -24.55
N LEU A 64 -11.96 16.71 -23.40
CA LEU A 64 -11.06 17.64 -22.73
C LEU A 64 -9.84 16.90 -22.15
N PRO A 65 -8.67 17.55 -22.12
CA PRO A 65 -7.38 16.88 -22.07
C PRO A 65 -7.09 16.25 -20.71
N SER A 66 -6.46 15.07 -20.79
CA SER A 66 -5.78 14.38 -19.71
C SER A 66 -4.87 15.34 -18.95
N THR A 67 -5.32 15.73 -17.77
CA THR A 67 -4.50 16.48 -16.82
C THR A 67 -3.58 15.48 -16.13
N GLU A 68 -2.28 15.68 -16.28
CA GLU A 68 -1.22 14.91 -15.60
C GLU A 68 -1.50 14.80 -14.09
N PRO A 69 -1.14 13.68 -13.43
CA PRO A 69 -1.22 13.62 -11.98
C PRO A 69 -0.16 14.55 -11.41
N LYS A 70 -0.58 15.74 -10.99
CA LYS A 70 0.26 16.67 -10.23
C LYS A 70 0.70 15.99 -8.93
N ASN A 71 1.96 15.56 -8.88
CA ASN A 71 2.69 15.08 -7.70
C ASN A 71 2.81 16.13 -6.56
N GLN A 72 2.17 17.29 -6.71
CA GLN A 72 2.16 18.40 -5.76
C GLN A 72 1.11 18.25 -4.64
N SER A 73 0.25 17.22 -4.67
CA SER A 73 -0.67 16.94 -3.56
C SER A 73 0.03 16.41 -2.30
N SER A 74 1.26 15.88 -2.42
CA SER A 74 2.04 15.32 -1.30
C SER A 74 2.59 16.35 -0.31
N VAL A 75 2.71 17.62 -0.71
CA VAL A 75 3.20 18.70 0.17
C VAL A 75 2.20 19.04 1.28
N SER A 76 0.93 18.68 1.11
CA SER A 76 -0.14 19.00 2.06
C SER A 76 -0.25 18.07 3.28
N GLU A 77 0.50 16.96 3.32
CA GLU A 77 0.32 15.91 4.35
C GLU A 77 1.11 16.17 5.64
N PHE A 78 2.10 17.07 5.62
CA PHE A 78 2.92 17.45 6.81
C PHE A 78 2.66 18.87 7.31
N SER A 79 1.64 19.55 6.80
CA SER A 79 1.25 20.90 7.27
C SER A 79 0.72 20.89 8.73
N PHE A 80 0.69 19.73 9.40
CA PHE A 80 -0.08 19.54 10.63
C PHE A 80 0.70 19.77 11.92
N SER A 81 2.04 19.69 11.99
CA SER A 81 2.76 20.10 13.21
C SER A 81 4.25 20.35 13.00
N LYS A 82 4.85 21.17 13.86
CA LYS A 82 6.31 21.25 14.04
C LYS A 82 6.89 20.01 14.75
N GLU A 83 6.05 19.06 15.15
CA GLU A 83 6.35 18.01 16.12
C GLU A 83 6.39 16.59 15.53
N TYR A 84 6.17 16.41 14.23
CA TYR A 84 6.11 15.07 13.63
C TYR A 84 7.39 14.24 13.85
N VAL A 85 8.54 14.88 14.04
CA VAL A 85 9.78 14.20 14.45
C VAL A 85 9.60 13.52 15.81
N SER A 86 9.06 14.24 16.79
CA SER A 86 8.80 13.70 18.12
C SER A 86 7.78 12.56 18.11
N TYR A 87 6.81 12.61 17.19
CA TYR A 87 5.84 11.53 17.03
C TYR A 87 6.51 10.30 16.44
N PHE A 88 7.36 10.48 15.42
CA PHE A 88 8.14 9.40 14.83
C PHE A 88 9.11 8.76 15.83
N GLU A 89 9.81 9.57 16.64
CA GLU A 89 10.67 9.08 17.72
C GLU A 89 9.88 8.34 18.80
N ALA A 90 8.66 8.80 19.12
CA ALA A 90 7.78 8.12 20.07
C ALA A 90 7.32 6.74 19.55
N ILE A 91 7.03 6.60 18.25
CA ILE A 91 6.74 5.31 17.61
C ILE A 91 7.92 4.35 17.82
N ILE A 92 9.13 4.79 17.45
CA ILE A 92 10.35 3.99 17.59
C ILE A 92 10.54 3.58 19.05
N ALA A 93 10.42 4.52 19.98
CA ALA A 93 10.60 4.26 21.41
C ALA A 93 9.58 3.27 21.97
N GLU A 94 8.31 3.34 21.53
CA GLU A 94 7.27 2.41 22.00
C GLU A 94 7.52 0.97 21.51
N VAL A 95 7.95 0.81 20.25
CA VAL A 95 8.29 -0.51 19.69
C VAL A 95 9.52 -1.09 20.41
N LEU A 96 10.57 -0.30 20.62
CA LEU A 96 11.81 -0.77 21.27
C LEU A 96 11.66 -1.03 22.77
N LYS A 97 10.67 -0.41 23.43
CA LYS A 97 10.35 -0.67 24.84
C LYS A 97 9.74 -2.05 25.04
N ASP A 98 9.08 -2.60 24.03
CA ASP A 98 8.43 -3.89 24.09
C ASP A 98 9.41 -5.03 23.79
N ARG A 99 9.56 -5.98 24.72
CA ARG A 99 10.54 -7.07 24.58
C ARG A 99 10.23 -8.00 23.40
N ASP A 100 8.95 -8.27 23.15
CA ASP A 100 8.52 -9.18 22.09
C ASP A 100 8.67 -8.55 20.70
N MET A 101 8.64 -7.21 20.61
CA MET A 101 8.90 -6.49 19.36
C MET A 101 10.39 -6.25 19.14
N LEU A 102 11.13 -5.94 20.21
CA LEU A 102 12.57 -5.73 20.16
C LEU A 102 13.32 -6.96 19.66
N CYS A 103 12.89 -8.18 20.01
CA CYS A 103 13.53 -9.41 19.54
C CYS A 103 13.34 -9.69 18.04
N LEU A 104 12.47 -8.94 17.37
CA LEU A 104 12.24 -9.04 15.93
C LEU A 104 13.17 -8.12 15.12
N ILE A 105 13.88 -7.21 15.79
CA ILE A 105 14.78 -6.22 15.18
C ILE A 105 16.24 -6.69 15.34
N SER A 106 17.00 -6.70 14.25
CA SER A 106 18.41 -7.13 14.26
C SER A 106 19.36 -6.08 14.85
N GLU A 107 20.58 -6.50 15.19
CA GLU A 107 21.60 -5.57 15.71
C GLU A 107 22.02 -4.52 14.67
N GLU A 108 22.04 -4.87 13.39
CA GLU A 108 22.30 -3.94 12.29
C GLU A 108 21.20 -2.89 12.18
N GLU A 109 19.94 -3.30 12.33
CA GLU A 109 18.79 -2.40 12.30
C GLU A 109 18.81 -1.44 13.50
N LEU A 110 19.20 -1.92 14.69
CA LEU A 110 19.39 -1.07 15.86
C LEU A 110 20.54 -0.05 15.67
N LYS A 111 21.61 -0.39 14.94
CA LYS A 111 22.66 0.58 14.58
C LYS A 111 22.13 1.70 13.69
N ILE A 112 21.22 1.39 12.76
CA ILE A 112 20.54 2.38 11.92
C ILE A 112 19.65 3.29 12.77
N VAL A 113 18.86 2.72 13.68
CA VAL A 113 17.98 3.49 14.58
C VAL A 113 18.78 4.41 15.51
N THR A 114 19.86 3.90 16.11
CA THR A 114 20.72 4.72 16.99
C THR A 114 21.45 5.83 16.23
N SER A 115 21.84 5.58 14.98
CA SER A 115 22.39 6.62 14.09
C SER A 115 21.35 7.68 13.78
N PHE A 116 20.10 7.27 13.51
CA PHE A 116 18.99 8.20 13.30
C PHE A 116 18.71 9.07 14.53
N TRP A 117 18.75 8.54 15.75
CA TRP A 117 18.53 9.34 16.96
C TRP A 117 19.59 10.42 17.19
N LYS A 118 20.83 10.21 16.74
CA LYS A 118 21.94 11.17 16.86
C LYS A 118 21.83 12.36 15.89
N LEU A 119 21.00 12.25 14.86
CA LEU A 119 20.83 13.28 13.83
C LEU A 119 20.30 14.60 14.39
N GLU A 120 20.67 15.70 13.75
CA GLU A 120 20.05 16.99 14.01
C GLU A 120 18.54 16.95 13.63
N THR A 121 17.73 17.76 14.32
CA THR A 121 16.27 17.81 14.09
C THR A 121 15.93 18.12 12.63
N GLN A 122 16.68 19.02 11.98
CA GLN A 122 16.44 19.38 10.57
C GLN A 122 16.69 18.21 9.61
N VAL A 123 17.64 17.36 9.95
CA VAL A 123 18.02 16.18 9.16
C VAL A 123 16.99 15.06 9.35
N LYS A 124 16.54 14.82 10.59
CA LYS A 124 15.41 13.93 10.89
C LYS A 124 14.16 14.34 10.14
N LYS A 125 13.86 15.65 10.12
CA LYS A 125 12.71 16.21 9.39
C LYS A 125 12.76 15.88 7.90
N LEU A 126 13.92 16.05 7.26
CA LEU A 126 14.10 15.73 5.85
C LEU A 126 13.88 14.24 5.61
N TYR A 127 14.53 13.39 6.41
CA TYR A 127 14.46 11.94 6.27
C TYR A 127 13.03 11.40 6.41
N ILE A 128 12.29 11.81 7.45
CA ILE A 128 10.89 11.41 7.65
C ILE A 128 10.00 11.86 6.48
N ARG A 129 10.18 13.09 5.99
CA ARG A 129 9.43 13.57 4.81
C ARG A 129 9.73 12.75 3.55
N MET A 130 10.96 12.25 3.42
CA MET A 130 11.34 11.38 2.30
C MET A 130 10.79 9.97 2.46
N LEU A 131 10.76 9.42 3.68
CA LEU A 131 10.13 8.12 3.98
C LEU A 131 8.64 8.09 3.66
N SER A 132 7.93 9.20 3.83
CA SER A 132 6.50 9.32 3.55
C SER A 132 6.18 9.64 2.08
N ARG A 133 7.19 9.92 1.25
CA ARG A 133 7.02 10.07 -0.19
C ARG A 133 7.07 8.71 -0.88
N LYS A 134 6.61 8.67 -2.13
CA LYS A 134 6.82 7.51 -3.01
C LYS A 134 8.31 7.15 -3.03
N TYR A 135 8.60 5.87 -2.84
CA TYR A 135 9.94 5.32 -2.90
C TYR A 135 10.46 5.35 -4.35
N THR A 136 11.22 6.40 -4.67
CA THR A 136 11.82 6.65 -5.98
C THR A 136 12.95 7.66 -5.81
N TRP A 137 13.72 7.90 -6.87
CA TRP A 137 14.61 9.05 -6.97
C TRP A 137 13.84 10.36 -7.01
N HIS A 138 14.36 11.36 -6.31
CA HIS A 138 13.85 12.73 -6.29
C HIS A 138 14.97 13.69 -6.63
N ARG A 139 14.68 14.75 -7.39
CA ARG A 139 15.66 15.81 -7.64
C ARG A 139 15.78 16.70 -6.41
N VAL A 140 17.01 16.99 -6.01
CA VAL A 140 17.26 17.90 -4.89
C VAL A 140 16.70 19.30 -5.21
N SER A 141 16.78 19.74 -6.46
CA SER A 141 16.26 21.05 -6.91
C SER A 141 14.73 21.19 -6.84
N ASP A 142 13.99 20.08 -6.88
CA ASP A 142 12.53 20.07 -6.77
C ASP A 142 12.06 19.95 -5.29
N ILE A 143 12.97 19.66 -4.35
CA ILE A 143 12.67 19.57 -2.92
C ILE A 143 12.92 20.92 -2.26
N LYS A 144 11.85 21.64 -1.93
CA LYS A 144 11.91 22.94 -1.24
C LYS A 144 11.11 22.87 0.06
N TYR A 145 11.81 23.12 1.16
CA TYR A 145 11.25 23.17 2.50
C TYR A 145 11.72 24.45 3.17
N GLU A 146 10.79 25.28 3.61
CA GLU A 146 11.10 26.58 4.23
C GLU A 146 11.87 26.42 5.55
N ASP A 147 11.62 25.31 6.25
CA ASP A 147 12.16 25.07 7.58
C ASP A 147 13.47 24.27 7.61
N ILE A 148 13.95 23.76 6.47
CA ILE A 148 15.08 22.82 6.37
C ILE A 148 16.11 23.30 5.34
N ASN A 149 17.39 23.32 5.71
CA ASN A 149 18.49 23.44 4.75
C ASN A 149 18.72 22.10 4.04
N VAL A 150 17.99 21.88 2.94
CA VAL A 150 17.96 20.59 2.21
C VAL A 150 19.35 20.13 1.76
N PRO A 151 20.21 20.96 1.13
CA PRO A 151 21.55 20.53 0.72
C PRO A 151 22.42 20.06 1.89
N ALA A 152 22.44 20.78 3.01
CA ALA A 152 23.25 20.41 4.17
C ALA A 152 22.73 19.11 4.82
N ALA A 153 21.41 19.00 5.01
CA ALA A 153 20.79 17.81 5.58
C ALA A 153 20.96 16.57 4.71
N PHE A 154 20.97 16.74 3.38
CA PHE A 154 21.21 15.66 2.45
C PHE A 154 22.62 15.07 2.60
N ILE A 155 23.64 15.92 2.70
CA ILE A 155 25.04 15.48 2.86
C ILE A 155 25.20 14.63 4.13
N GLU A 156 24.60 15.07 5.24
CA GLU A 156 24.66 14.31 6.50
C GLU A 156 23.97 12.95 6.40
N LEU A 157 22.79 12.89 5.76
CA LEU A 157 22.09 11.62 5.52
C LEU A 157 22.87 10.67 4.61
N GLU A 158 23.59 11.21 3.63
CA GLU A 158 24.40 10.43 2.69
C GLU A 158 25.61 9.80 3.38
N VAL A 159 26.29 10.56 4.24
CA VAL A 159 27.42 10.05 5.05
C VAL A 159 26.99 8.89 5.95
N LEU A 160 25.76 8.92 6.45
CA LEU A 160 25.19 7.85 7.30
C LEU A 160 24.58 6.69 6.50
N GLY A 161 24.62 6.74 5.16
CA GLY A 161 24.06 5.70 4.31
C GLY A 161 22.53 5.59 4.38
N LEU A 162 21.84 6.61 4.89
CA LEU A 162 20.37 6.65 4.95
C LEU A 162 19.75 7.06 3.62
N VAL A 163 20.51 7.79 2.80
CA VAL A 163 20.14 8.19 1.43
C VAL A 163 21.33 7.98 0.50
N MET A 164 21.04 7.81 -0.78
CA MET A 164 22.02 7.64 -1.85
C MET A 164 21.86 8.73 -2.90
N SER A 165 22.99 9.14 -3.47
CA SER A 165 23.09 10.07 -4.59
C SER A 165 23.53 9.40 -5.90
N ASP A 166 24.17 8.24 -5.81
CA ASP A 166 24.70 7.54 -6.96
C ASP A 166 23.61 6.73 -7.67
N TYR A 167 23.17 7.23 -8.82
CA TYR A 167 22.22 6.56 -9.72
C TYR A 167 22.89 6.04 -11.00
N ASN A 168 24.20 5.79 -11.00
CA ASN A 168 24.92 5.30 -12.18
C ASN A 168 24.51 3.88 -12.60
N SER A 169 24.23 3.03 -11.61
CA SER A 169 23.78 1.65 -11.80
C SER A 169 22.31 1.54 -12.22
N GLU A 170 21.53 2.61 -12.04
CA GLU A 170 20.08 2.60 -12.28
C GLU A 170 19.74 2.46 -13.76
N GLU A 171 18.58 1.85 -14.03
CA GLU A 171 18.09 1.61 -15.39
C GLU A 171 17.79 2.93 -16.11
N LEU A 172 18.12 2.99 -17.41
CA LEU A 172 17.91 4.19 -18.21
C LEU A 172 16.44 4.63 -18.22
N GLU A 173 15.50 3.68 -18.21
CA GLU A 173 14.07 3.97 -18.18
C GLU A 173 13.66 4.75 -16.93
N VAL A 174 14.09 4.29 -15.74
CA VAL A 174 13.84 4.96 -14.46
C VAL A 174 14.35 6.40 -14.48
N LEU A 175 15.57 6.58 -14.98
CA LEU A 175 16.20 7.90 -15.08
C LEU A 175 15.46 8.84 -16.06
N LEU A 176 15.01 8.31 -17.19
CA LEU A 176 14.22 9.07 -18.18
C LEU A 176 12.86 9.48 -17.62
N TYR A 177 12.22 8.65 -16.80
CA TYR A 177 10.97 9.01 -16.13
C TYR A 177 11.13 10.17 -15.14
N MET A 178 12.32 10.45 -14.64
CA MET A 178 12.56 11.64 -13.81
C MET A 178 12.63 12.94 -14.61
N LEU A 179 12.83 12.89 -15.92
CA LEU A 179 12.91 14.08 -16.76
C LEU A 179 11.54 14.75 -16.95
N LYS A 180 11.53 16.09 -16.91
CA LYS A 180 10.37 16.89 -17.30
C LYS A 180 10.24 16.79 -18.83
N VAL A 181 9.01 16.86 -19.36
CA VAL A 181 8.75 16.80 -20.82
C VAL A 181 9.63 17.76 -21.65
N PRO A 182 9.85 19.04 -21.27
CA PRO A 182 10.73 19.92 -22.04
C PRO A 182 12.19 19.44 -22.06
N GLU A 183 12.67 18.85 -20.97
CA GLU A 183 14.03 18.32 -20.85
C GLU A 183 14.20 17.07 -21.72
N LEU A 184 13.21 16.16 -21.72
CA LEU A 184 13.19 15.00 -22.62
C LEU A 184 13.25 15.44 -24.08
N ARG A 185 12.47 16.45 -24.45
CA ARG A 185 12.51 17.01 -25.82
C ARG A 185 13.88 17.60 -26.16
N SER A 186 14.52 18.30 -25.22
CA SER A 186 15.89 18.79 -25.42
C SER A 186 16.86 17.64 -25.64
N LEU A 187 16.74 16.58 -24.84
CA LEU A 187 17.57 15.39 -24.96
C LEU A 187 17.38 14.71 -26.32
N CYS A 188 16.15 14.56 -26.80
CA CYS A 188 15.85 14.06 -28.14
C CYS A 188 16.50 14.93 -29.24
N ARG A 189 16.46 16.26 -29.12
CA ARG A 189 17.11 17.16 -30.10
C ARG A 189 18.63 16.95 -30.14
N THR A 190 19.27 16.77 -28.99
CA THR A 190 20.72 16.46 -28.91
C THR A 190 21.09 15.22 -29.73
N PHE A 191 20.22 14.20 -29.72
CA PHE A 191 20.40 12.97 -30.49
C PHE A 191 19.75 12.99 -31.88
N ARG A 192 19.26 14.14 -32.35
CA ARG A 192 18.58 14.32 -33.65
C ARG A 192 17.34 13.43 -33.83
N ILE A 193 16.64 13.15 -32.73
CA ILE A 193 15.42 12.35 -32.69
C ILE A 193 14.19 13.27 -32.86
N PRO A 194 13.29 13.00 -33.83
CA PRO A 194 12.02 13.73 -33.97
C PRO A 194 11.16 13.56 -32.72
N SER A 195 10.83 14.66 -32.03
CA SER A 195 10.17 14.64 -30.71
C SER A 195 8.98 15.60 -30.59
N THR A 196 8.53 16.17 -31.71
CA THR A 196 7.47 17.19 -31.74
C THR A 196 6.13 16.60 -31.28
N MET A 197 5.52 17.23 -30.26
CA MET A 197 4.17 16.95 -29.74
C MET A 197 3.91 15.52 -29.21
N GLN A 198 4.94 14.74 -28.92
CA GLN A 198 4.76 13.38 -28.36
C GLN A 198 4.50 13.39 -26.84
N PRO A 199 3.69 12.45 -26.33
CA PRO A 199 3.48 12.26 -24.89
C PRO A 199 4.73 11.68 -24.22
N LYS A 200 4.89 11.91 -22.91
CA LYS A 200 6.08 11.51 -22.14
C LYS A 200 6.48 10.02 -22.32
N PRO A 201 5.57 9.04 -22.23
CA PRO A 201 5.94 7.63 -22.39
C PRO A 201 6.50 7.32 -23.79
N LYS A 202 5.95 7.96 -24.83
CA LYS A 202 6.43 7.74 -26.19
C LYS A 202 7.83 8.32 -26.42
N LEU A 203 8.13 9.48 -25.84
CA LEU A 203 9.47 10.06 -25.86
C LEU A 203 10.51 9.14 -25.18
N ILE A 204 10.14 8.55 -24.04
CA ILE A 204 10.98 7.60 -23.30
C ILE A 204 11.22 6.34 -24.14
N GLN A 205 10.17 5.75 -24.70
CA GLN A 205 10.29 4.57 -25.57
C GLN A 205 11.22 4.82 -26.76
N VAL A 206 11.09 5.95 -27.45
CA VAL A 206 11.96 6.28 -28.60
C VAL A 206 13.42 6.43 -28.18
N LEU A 207 13.70 7.01 -27.01
CA LEU A 207 15.07 7.11 -26.48
C LEU A 207 15.64 5.74 -26.08
N LEU A 208 14.82 4.86 -25.52
CA LEU A 208 15.21 3.48 -25.19
C LEU A 208 15.49 2.66 -26.46
N GLU A 209 14.62 2.78 -27.47
CA GLU A 209 14.80 2.14 -28.78
C GLU A 209 16.08 2.65 -29.47
N TYR A 210 16.34 3.96 -29.44
CA TYR A 210 17.56 4.55 -29.98
C TYR A 210 18.82 3.98 -29.31
N GLY A 211 18.81 3.88 -27.97
CA GLY A 211 19.90 3.28 -27.20
C GLY A 211 20.19 1.82 -27.58
N LYS A 212 19.16 1.05 -27.92
CA LYS A 212 19.26 -0.36 -28.37
C LYS A 212 19.67 -0.48 -29.84
N SER A 213 19.10 0.34 -30.73
CA SER A 213 19.29 0.24 -32.19
C SER A 213 20.72 0.55 -32.64
N GLN A 214 21.42 1.48 -31.98
CA GLN A 214 22.80 1.83 -32.32
C GLN A 214 23.82 0.74 -31.94
N GLN A 215 23.43 -0.30 -31.20
CA GLN A 215 24.30 -1.44 -30.88
C GLN A 215 24.46 -2.42 -32.07
N ILE A 216 23.56 -2.38 -33.06
CA ILE A 216 23.45 -3.42 -34.11
C ILE A 216 24.18 -3.02 -35.41
N MET A 217 24.52 -1.75 -35.60
CA MET A 217 24.90 -1.20 -36.91
C MET A 217 26.40 -0.91 -37.13
N SER A 218 27.29 -1.20 -36.18
CA SER A 218 28.73 -0.90 -36.37
C SER A 218 29.66 -1.85 -35.62
N GLY A 219 30.42 -2.65 -36.38
CA GLY A 219 31.42 -3.62 -35.89
C GLY A 219 32.72 -3.01 -35.35
N ASN A 220 32.72 -1.75 -34.90
CA ASN A 220 33.85 -1.13 -34.21
C ASN A 220 33.41 -0.71 -32.81
N LYS A 221 34.20 -1.09 -31.80
CA LYS A 221 34.07 -0.69 -30.39
C LYS A 221 33.93 0.84 -30.27
N ARG A 222 32.70 1.33 -30.34
CA ARG A 222 32.31 2.72 -30.10
C ARG A 222 31.40 2.71 -28.89
N GLY A 223 31.71 3.59 -27.94
CA GLY A 223 31.17 3.60 -26.58
C GLY A 223 29.67 3.35 -26.55
N ASP A 224 29.26 2.52 -25.58
CA ASP A 224 27.89 2.15 -25.31
C ASP A 224 26.97 3.37 -25.46
N SER A 225 26.12 3.42 -26.49
CA SER A 225 25.27 4.59 -26.78
C SER A 225 24.38 4.92 -25.57
N ILE A 226 24.04 3.90 -24.78
CA ILE A 226 23.36 4.04 -23.50
C ILE A 226 24.21 4.83 -22.51
N SER A 227 25.51 4.56 -22.40
CA SER A 227 26.43 5.33 -21.54
C SER A 227 26.50 6.82 -21.93
N ILE A 228 26.45 7.14 -23.22
CA ILE A 228 26.43 8.53 -23.72
C ILE A 228 25.11 9.21 -23.37
N ILE A 229 23.98 8.52 -23.57
CA ILE A 229 22.66 9.01 -23.17
C ILE A 229 22.62 9.23 -21.66
N LYS A 230 23.08 8.26 -20.85
CA LYS A 230 23.18 8.40 -19.38
C LYS A 230 24.06 9.59 -18.99
N SER A 231 25.18 9.82 -19.67
CA SER A 231 26.06 10.97 -19.42
C SER A 231 25.35 12.30 -19.62
N ARG A 232 24.71 12.49 -20.78
CA ARG A 232 23.94 13.71 -21.08
C ARG A 232 22.73 13.88 -20.17
N LEU A 233 22.07 12.78 -19.83
CA LEU A 233 20.95 12.77 -18.90
C LEU A 233 21.40 13.21 -17.50
N ARG A 234 22.58 12.80 -17.02
CA ARG A 234 23.14 13.22 -15.73
C ARG A 234 23.40 14.72 -15.67
N GLU A 235 23.93 15.30 -16.75
CA GLU A 235 24.13 16.76 -16.86
C GLU A 235 22.80 17.52 -16.68
N VAL A 236 21.68 16.95 -17.14
CA VAL A 236 20.35 17.57 -17.04
C VAL A 236 19.68 17.32 -15.69
N LEU A 237 19.82 16.12 -15.12
CA LEU A 237 19.22 15.76 -13.83
C LEU A 237 19.87 16.47 -12.64
N GLY A 238 21.20 16.62 -12.69
CA GLY A 238 21.98 17.12 -11.57
C GLY A 238 21.91 16.20 -10.34
N HIS A 239 21.89 16.80 -9.15
CA HIS A 239 21.83 16.07 -7.88
C HIS A 239 20.44 15.47 -7.64
N CYS A 240 20.42 14.15 -7.47
CA CYS A 240 19.25 13.38 -7.10
C CYS A 240 19.50 12.65 -5.79
N ILE A 241 18.43 12.40 -5.06
CA ILE A 241 18.41 11.72 -3.77
C ILE A 241 17.38 10.60 -3.82
N LYS A 242 17.74 9.43 -3.32
CA LYS A 242 16.83 8.32 -3.04
C LYS A 242 17.11 7.81 -1.64
N VAL A 243 16.07 7.46 -0.89
CA VAL A 243 16.26 6.82 0.42
C VAL A 243 16.91 5.46 0.21
N CYS A 244 17.88 5.08 1.04
CA CYS A 244 18.48 3.74 0.94
C CYS A 244 17.46 2.67 1.33
N ALA A 245 17.48 1.54 0.63
CA ALA A 245 16.55 0.43 0.86
C ALA A 245 16.65 -0.07 2.30
N GLU A 246 17.87 -0.37 2.77
CA GLU A 246 18.14 -0.87 4.12
C GLU A 246 17.55 0.05 5.20
N GLY A 247 17.92 1.34 5.17
CA GLY A 247 17.39 2.31 6.13
C GLY A 247 15.86 2.42 6.06
N ARG A 248 15.28 2.45 4.86
CA ARG A 248 13.83 2.49 4.67
C ARG A 248 13.13 1.27 5.26
N GLU A 249 13.66 0.08 5.03
CA GLU A 249 13.09 -1.18 5.49
C GLU A 249 13.04 -1.23 7.02
N VAL A 250 14.10 -0.80 7.71
CA VAL A 250 14.13 -0.71 9.19
C VAL A 250 12.96 0.11 9.73
N PHE A 251 12.74 1.31 9.19
CA PHE A 251 11.65 2.16 9.69
C PHE A 251 10.29 1.66 9.24
N HIS A 252 10.17 1.03 8.07
CA HIS A 252 8.92 0.41 7.65
C HIS A 252 8.54 -0.75 8.57
N HIS A 253 9.51 -1.57 8.95
CA HIS A 253 9.37 -2.67 9.90
C HIS A 253 8.91 -2.17 11.28
N ILE A 254 9.52 -1.10 11.80
CA ILE A 254 9.10 -0.48 13.06
C ILE A 254 7.67 0.07 12.97
N LEU A 255 7.32 0.75 11.88
CA LEU A 255 5.96 1.27 11.66
C LEU A 255 4.93 0.15 11.57
N LEU A 256 5.29 -0.99 10.96
CA LEU A 256 4.46 -2.18 10.89
C LEU A 256 4.20 -2.77 12.28
N LEU A 257 5.24 -2.89 13.10
CA LEU A 257 5.13 -3.39 14.48
C LEU A 257 4.31 -2.45 15.37
N PHE A 258 4.42 -1.14 15.15
CA PHE A 258 3.64 -0.15 15.88
C PHE A 258 2.14 -0.24 15.59
N SER A 259 1.77 -0.44 14.31
CA SER A 259 0.37 -0.60 13.92
C SER A 259 0.26 -1.58 12.75
N LEU A 260 -0.16 -2.80 13.08
CA LEU A 260 -0.37 -3.86 12.11
C LEU A 260 -1.52 -3.50 11.14
N PRO A 261 -1.36 -3.79 9.83
CA PRO A 261 -2.28 -3.33 8.81
C PRO A 261 -3.67 -3.91 9.04
N HIS A 262 -4.68 -3.06 8.93
CA HIS A 262 -6.06 -3.52 8.84
C HIS A 262 -6.40 -3.84 7.38
N GLN A 263 -7.22 -4.86 7.14
CA GLN A 263 -7.52 -5.42 5.80
C GLN A 263 -8.12 -4.45 4.76
N ASN A 264 -8.31 -3.18 5.10
CA ASN A 264 -8.88 -2.14 4.24
C ASN A 264 -7.96 -0.91 4.06
N ASP A 265 -6.73 -0.95 4.56
CA ASP A 265 -5.81 0.18 4.41
C ASP A 265 -5.01 0.06 3.11
N GLU A 266 -5.57 0.64 2.04
CA GLU A 266 -4.74 1.07 0.91
C GLU A 266 -3.79 2.18 1.39
N GLU A 267 -2.49 2.01 1.19
CA GLU A 267 -1.55 2.99 0.59
C GLU A 267 -0.13 2.88 1.14
N ASP A 268 0.83 3.25 0.29
CA ASP A 268 2.23 3.57 0.57
C ASP A 268 2.43 4.73 1.58
N ARG A 269 1.42 5.06 2.41
CA ARG A 269 1.34 6.22 3.32
C ARG A 269 1.14 5.84 4.77
N GLU A 270 1.45 4.60 5.15
CA GLU A 270 1.29 4.11 6.52
C GLU A 270 2.03 5.01 7.53
N SER A 271 3.24 5.47 7.18
CA SER A 271 3.98 6.46 7.97
C SER A 271 3.20 7.77 8.18
N SER A 272 2.67 8.38 7.11
CA SER A 272 1.86 9.59 7.21
C SER A 272 0.60 9.39 8.05
N LYS A 273 -0.09 8.25 7.89
CA LYS A 273 -1.32 7.92 8.63
C LYS A 273 -1.05 7.82 10.14
N GLN A 274 0.00 7.10 10.53
CA GLN A 274 0.38 6.92 11.93
C GLN A 274 0.84 8.24 12.57
N LEU A 275 1.63 9.04 11.86
CA LEU A 275 2.05 10.37 12.34
C LEU A 275 0.86 11.33 12.48
N LEU A 276 -0.11 11.28 11.56
CA LEU A 276 -1.34 12.05 11.66
C LEU A 276 -2.22 11.61 12.83
N LEU A 277 -2.32 10.30 13.07
CA LEU A 277 -3.03 9.75 14.21
C LEU A 277 -2.42 10.25 15.53
N LEU A 278 -1.10 10.16 15.69
CA LEU A 278 -0.41 10.68 16.88
C LEU A 278 -0.60 12.18 17.04
N HIS A 279 -0.57 12.94 15.95
CA HIS A 279 -0.89 14.36 15.99
C HIS A 279 -2.31 14.62 16.53
N TYR A 280 -3.30 13.85 16.08
CA TYR A 280 -4.68 13.98 16.57
C TYR A 280 -4.83 13.58 18.04
N VAL A 281 -4.09 12.58 18.51
CA VAL A 281 -4.05 12.23 19.93
C VAL A 281 -3.43 13.35 20.76
N LYS A 282 -2.27 13.88 20.34
CA LYS A 282 -1.56 14.94 21.06
C LYS A 282 -2.36 16.25 21.10
N THR A 283 -3.06 16.57 20.02
CA THR A 283 -3.96 17.74 19.95
C THR A 283 -5.34 17.50 20.58
N ARG A 284 -5.56 16.34 21.24
CA ARG A 284 -6.82 15.93 21.86
C ARG A 284 -8.04 15.95 20.92
N ARG A 285 -7.80 15.79 19.62
CA ARG A 285 -8.86 15.60 18.61
C ARG A 285 -9.36 14.16 18.61
N VAL A 286 -8.50 13.23 19.01
CA VAL A 286 -8.81 11.81 19.23
C VAL A 286 -8.39 11.45 20.64
N GLU A 287 -9.26 10.75 21.35
CA GLU A 287 -8.97 10.20 22.67
C GLU A 287 -9.24 8.69 22.60
N PHE A 288 -8.23 7.91 22.97
CA PHE A 288 -8.38 6.47 23.09
C PHE A 288 -9.00 6.12 24.44
N PRO A 289 -9.90 5.12 24.51
CA PRO A 289 -10.37 4.59 25.78
C PRO A 289 -9.19 4.17 26.66
N THR A 290 -9.33 4.32 27.98
CA THR A 290 -8.36 3.76 28.92
C THR A 290 -8.56 2.25 29.03
N TYR A 291 -7.50 1.48 28.85
CA TYR A 291 -7.49 0.03 28.98
C TYR A 291 -6.13 -0.44 29.53
N VAL A 292 -6.10 -1.67 30.04
CA VAL A 292 -4.87 -2.34 30.46
C VAL A 292 -4.39 -3.23 29.32
N VAL A 293 -3.15 -3.04 28.89
CA VAL A 293 -2.53 -3.88 27.86
C VAL A 293 -2.12 -5.21 28.50
N LEU A 294 -2.71 -6.31 28.02
CA LEU A 294 -2.34 -7.67 28.41
C LEU A 294 -1.89 -8.44 27.17
N LYS A 295 -0.58 -8.62 27.03
CA LYS A 295 0.02 -9.47 25.98
C LYS A 295 0.14 -10.89 26.51
N THR A 296 -0.58 -11.81 25.90
CA THR A 296 -0.57 -13.24 26.31
C THR A 296 0.32 -14.10 25.42
N ARG A 297 0.45 -13.74 24.15
CA ARG A 297 1.21 -14.48 23.14
C ARG A 297 1.84 -13.49 22.15
N PRO A 298 3.09 -13.71 21.73
CA PRO A 298 3.69 -12.93 20.65
C PRO A 298 2.97 -13.25 19.34
N ILE A 299 2.79 -12.23 18.50
CA ILE A 299 2.13 -12.38 17.20
C ILE A 299 3.05 -13.16 16.25
N PHE A 300 4.31 -12.71 16.16
CA PHE A 300 5.36 -13.33 15.37
C PHE A 300 6.25 -14.20 16.27
N SER A 301 6.53 -15.42 15.85
CA SER A 301 7.38 -16.34 16.62
C SER A 301 8.88 -16.04 16.47
N SER A 302 9.28 -15.48 15.33
CA SER A 302 10.67 -15.09 15.04
C SER A 302 10.72 -13.92 14.05
N ARG A 303 11.93 -13.39 13.85
CA ARG A 303 12.18 -12.37 12.83
C ARG A 303 11.82 -12.86 11.43
N GLU A 304 12.12 -14.11 11.11
CA GLU A 304 11.79 -14.75 9.83
C GLU A 304 10.28 -14.85 9.64
N ASP A 305 9.52 -15.10 10.71
CA ASP A 305 8.06 -15.12 10.67
C ASP A 305 7.49 -13.75 10.28
N LEU A 306 8.05 -12.68 10.84
CA LEU A 306 7.70 -11.31 10.48
C LEU A 306 8.06 -10.98 9.02
N ILE A 307 9.27 -11.35 8.56
CA ILE A 307 9.66 -11.16 7.15
C ILE A 307 8.69 -11.89 6.20
N ARG A 308 8.26 -13.11 6.54
CA ARG A 308 7.27 -13.85 5.75
C ARG A 308 5.92 -13.13 5.73
N PHE A 309 5.49 -12.56 6.85
CA PHE A 309 4.27 -11.78 6.92
C PHE A 309 4.35 -10.49 6.08
N GLU A 310 5.49 -9.79 6.12
CA GLU A 310 5.76 -8.61 5.28
C GLU A 310 5.64 -8.95 3.79
N LYS A 311 6.36 -9.99 3.33
CA LYS A 311 6.30 -10.44 1.94
C LYS A 311 4.90 -10.83 1.49
N ALA A 312 4.14 -11.49 2.36
CA ALA A 312 2.75 -11.83 2.07
C ALA A 312 1.87 -10.57 1.92
N THR A 313 2.12 -9.57 2.76
CA THR A 313 1.41 -8.29 2.75
C THR A 313 1.73 -7.47 1.51
N ASP A 314 3.01 -7.41 1.09
CA ASP A 314 3.42 -6.76 -0.15
C ASP A 314 2.74 -7.39 -1.37
N LEU A 315 2.75 -8.73 -1.46
CA LEU A 315 2.04 -9.45 -2.52
C LEU A 315 0.54 -9.11 -2.53
N LEU A 316 -0.09 -9.04 -1.35
CA LEU A 316 -1.50 -8.66 -1.25
C LEU A 316 -1.73 -7.22 -1.73
N ILE A 317 -0.84 -6.28 -1.39
CA ILE A 317 -0.93 -4.89 -1.83
C ILE A 317 -0.86 -4.80 -3.36
N ASP A 318 0.10 -5.50 -3.98
CA ASP A 318 0.26 -5.51 -5.43
C ASP A 318 -0.92 -6.18 -6.15
N LEU A 319 -1.42 -7.29 -5.59
CA LEU A 319 -2.66 -7.90 -6.06
C LEU A 319 -3.85 -6.93 -6.00
N MET A 320 -4.03 -6.24 -4.88
CA MET A 320 -5.12 -5.28 -4.72
C MET A 320 -4.98 -4.10 -5.70
N LYS A 321 -3.77 -3.58 -5.91
CA LYS A 321 -3.47 -2.57 -6.94
C LYS A 321 -3.89 -3.07 -8.33
N ALA A 322 -3.48 -4.28 -8.72
CA ALA A 322 -3.83 -4.88 -10.02
C ALA A 322 -5.34 -5.08 -10.20
N LEU A 323 -6.06 -5.49 -9.14
CA LEU A 323 -7.52 -5.60 -9.15
C LEU A 323 -8.19 -4.23 -9.33
N THR A 324 -7.71 -3.20 -8.63
CA THR A 324 -8.24 -1.83 -8.72
C THR A 324 -8.01 -1.22 -10.11
N THR A 325 -6.86 -1.48 -10.74
CA THR A 325 -6.56 -1.06 -12.12
C THR A 325 -7.20 -1.95 -13.19
N LYS A 326 -7.86 -3.04 -12.78
CA LYS A 326 -8.45 -4.07 -13.67
C LYS A 326 -7.41 -4.75 -14.57
N SER A 327 -6.16 -4.82 -14.13
CA SER A 327 -5.09 -5.61 -14.73
C SER A 327 -5.31 -7.09 -14.41
N TRP A 328 -6.30 -7.73 -15.04
CA TRP A 328 -6.75 -9.07 -14.66
C TRP A 328 -5.68 -10.16 -14.83
N ASP A 329 -4.83 -10.07 -15.87
CA ASP A 329 -3.72 -11.01 -16.08
C ASP A 329 -2.70 -10.94 -14.95
N GLU A 330 -2.29 -9.72 -14.58
CA GLU A 330 -1.35 -9.47 -13.49
C GLU A 330 -1.91 -9.94 -12.14
N ALA A 331 -3.19 -9.65 -11.86
CA ALA A 331 -3.87 -10.12 -10.66
C ALA A 331 -3.93 -11.66 -10.58
N ARG A 332 -4.06 -12.37 -11.71
CA ARG A 332 -3.99 -13.84 -11.73
C ARG A 332 -2.58 -14.35 -11.40
N VAL A 333 -1.54 -13.70 -11.93
CA VAL A 333 -0.14 -14.04 -11.63
C VAL A 333 0.14 -13.92 -10.12
N TYR A 334 -0.23 -12.79 -9.50
CA TYR A 334 -0.11 -12.66 -8.04
C TYR A 334 -0.95 -13.70 -7.28
N GLY A 335 -2.13 -14.04 -7.78
CA GLY A 335 -2.95 -15.12 -7.22
C GLY A 335 -2.27 -16.49 -7.25
N GLN A 336 -1.53 -16.80 -8.32
CA GLN A 336 -0.76 -18.04 -8.44
C GLN A 336 0.43 -18.04 -7.47
N PHE A 337 1.18 -16.94 -7.38
CA PHE A 337 2.25 -16.80 -6.38
C PHE A 337 1.73 -16.93 -4.95
N ALA A 338 0.58 -16.32 -4.64
CA ALA A 338 -0.06 -16.47 -3.32
C ALA A 338 -0.35 -17.94 -3.00
N ARG A 339 -0.87 -18.70 -3.98
CA ARG A 339 -1.18 -20.12 -3.83
C ARG A 339 0.08 -20.96 -3.63
N GLU A 340 1.14 -20.71 -4.39
CA GLU A 340 2.43 -21.40 -4.24
C GLU A 340 3.00 -21.19 -2.83
N HIS A 341 3.10 -19.93 -2.39
CA HIS A 341 3.56 -19.63 -1.04
C HIS A 341 2.63 -20.18 0.05
N PHE A 342 1.32 -20.19 -0.18
CA PHE A 342 0.36 -20.77 0.75
C PHE A 342 0.59 -22.27 0.97
N ARG A 343 0.91 -23.02 -0.08
CA ARG A 343 1.27 -24.44 0.04
C ARG A 343 2.51 -24.65 0.89
N THR A 344 3.58 -23.87 0.67
CA THR A 344 4.78 -23.89 1.51
C THR A 344 4.46 -23.58 2.97
N VAL A 345 3.54 -22.65 3.24
CA VAL A 345 3.08 -22.34 4.61
C VAL A 345 2.31 -23.52 5.23
N LEU A 346 1.50 -24.24 4.44
CA LEU A 346 0.80 -25.44 4.93
C LEU A 346 1.75 -26.61 5.24
N GLU A 347 2.91 -26.67 4.59
CA GLU A 347 3.95 -27.68 4.85
C GLU A 347 4.77 -27.37 6.13
N ASP A 348 4.82 -26.10 6.57
CA ASP A 348 5.50 -25.67 7.79
C ASP A 348 4.69 -26.03 9.05
N SER A 349 4.93 -27.22 9.61
CA SER A 349 4.23 -27.71 10.80
C SER A 349 4.42 -26.80 12.02
N ALA A 350 5.64 -26.30 12.25
CA ALA A 350 5.94 -25.43 13.39
C ALA A 350 5.22 -24.07 13.29
N GLY A 351 5.23 -23.46 12.10
CA GLY A 351 4.47 -22.24 11.82
C GLY A 351 2.96 -22.44 11.99
N ASN A 352 2.44 -23.59 11.54
CA ASN A 352 1.03 -23.93 11.67
C ASN A 352 0.60 -24.17 13.12
N ASP A 353 1.44 -24.81 13.94
CA ASP A 353 1.17 -25.00 15.36
C ASP A 353 1.17 -23.68 16.13
N HIS A 354 2.12 -22.78 15.82
CA HIS A 354 2.12 -21.40 16.34
C HIS A 354 0.83 -20.68 15.94
N ALA A 355 0.45 -20.69 14.66
CA ALA A 355 -0.77 -20.05 14.17
C ALA A 355 -2.03 -20.60 14.86
N LYS A 356 -2.12 -21.92 15.05
CA LYS A 356 -3.22 -22.56 15.80
C LYS A 356 -3.27 -22.11 17.26
N SER A 357 -2.12 -21.88 17.88
CA SER A 357 -2.04 -21.35 19.24
C SER A 357 -2.57 -19.91 19.35
N LEU A 358 -2.54 -19.12 18.27
CA LEU A 358 -3.03 -17.75 18.28
C LEU A 358 -4.57 -17.69 18.31
N PRO A 359 -5.16 -16.76 19.10
CA PRO A 359 -6.57 -16.40 18.98
C PRO A 359 -6.89 -15.92 17.56
N LEU A 360 -8.10 -16.20 17.06
CA LEU A 360 -8.50 -15.91 15.67
C LEU A 360 -8.31 -14.44 15.26
N PHE A 361 -8.53 -13.50 16.18
CA PHE A 361 -8.36 -12.07 15.90
C PHE A 361 -6.89 -11.66 15.72
N ILE A 362 -5.94 -12.44 16.25
CA ILE A 362 -4.49 -12.26 16.09
C ILE A 362 -3.98 -13.10 14.91
N ARG A 363 -4.49 -14.32 14.74
CA ARG A 363 -4.10 -15.25 13.66
C ARG A 363 -4.20 -14.64 12.27
N ARG A 364 -5.01 -13.60 12.08
CA ARG A 364 -5.08 -12.85 10.81
C ARG A 364 -3.76 -12.18 10.40
N TYR A 365 -2.86 -11.95 11.35
CA TYR A 365 -1.54 -11.32 11.16
C TYR A 365 -0.43 -12.35 10.90
N THR A 366 -0.79 -13.53 10.38
CA THR A 366 0.16 -14.55 9.93
C THR A 366 0.23 -14.54 8.41
N SER A 367 1.38 -14.92 7.85
CA SER A 367 1.58 -15.05 6.40
C SER A 367 0.52 -15.95 5.74
N GLY A 368 0.19 -17.10 6.36
CA GLY A 368 -0.85 -18.01 5.87
C GLY A 368 -2.23 -17.36 5.78
N SER A 369 -2.63 -16.54 6.76
CA SER A 369 -3.89 -15.79 6.70
C SER A 369 -3.89 -14.76 5.57
N VAL A 370 -2.75 -14.10 5.33
CA VAL A 370 -2.61 -13.11 4.26
C VAL A 370 -2.65 -13.78 2.89
N TYR A 371 -1.92 -14.87 2.68
CA TYR A 371 -1.95 -15.61 1.41
C TYR A 371 -3.33 -16.21 1.13
N ALA A 372 -4.00 -16.81 2.12
CA ALA A 372 -5.37 -17.29 1.96
C ALA A 372 -6.35 -16.16 1.56
N TYR A 373 -6.15 -14.96 2.12
CA TYR A 373 -6.93 -13.78 1.76
C TYR A 373 -6.60 -13.31 0.34
N ALA A 374 -5.32 -13.27 -0.04
CA ALA A 374 -4.87 -12.93 -1.38
C ALA A 374 -5.46 -13.88 -2.43
N MET A 375 -5.39 -15.20 -2.20
CA MET A 375 -6.05 -16.21 -3.04
C MET A 375 -7.55 -15.93 -3.18
N THR A 376 -8.22 -15.64 -2.06
CA THR A 376 -9.66 -15.30 -2.06
C THR A 376 -9.97 -14.08 -2.91
N LYS A 377 -9.11 -13.05 -2.91
CA LYS A 377 -9.27 -11.85 -3.73
C LYS A 377 -8.97 -12.10 -5.21
N ALA A 378 -7.93 -12.88 -5.50
CA ALA A 378 -7.54 -13.21 -6.85
C ALA A 378 -8.65 -13.97 -7.62
N LEU A 379 -9.54 -14.69 -6.92
CA LEU A 379 -10.71 -15.34 -7.53
C LEU A 379 -11.56 -14.39 -8.40
N GLU A 380 -11.60 -13.10 -8.08
CA GLU A 380 -12.28 -12.11 -8.93
C GLU A 380 -11.66 -12.05 -10.33
N ALA A 381 -10.33 -12.06 -10.42
CA ALA A 381 -9.59 -12.01 -11.68
C ALA A 381 -9.67 -13.33 -12.46
N PHE A 382 -9.65 -14.49 -11.78
CA PHE A 382 -9.82 -15.79 -12.43
C PHE A 382 -11.22 -15.93 -13.06
N LYS A 383 -12.27 -15.46 -12.38
CA LYS A 383 -13.66 -15.49 -12.90
C LYS A 383 -13.89 -14.63 -14.14
N LYS A 384 -13.00 -13.70 -14.47
CA LYS A 384 -13.11 -12.89 -15.70
C LYS A 384 -12.74 -13.67 -16.97
N CYS A 385 -12.02 -14.79 -16.85
CA CYS A 385 -11.63 -15.62 -17.97
C CYS A 385 -12.28 -17.00 -17.87
N LYS A 386 -13.01 -17.43 -18.90
CA LYS A 386 -13.73 -18.71 -18.87
C LYS A 386 -12.77 -19.91 -18.76
N ASP A 387 -11.62 -19.83 -19.40
CA ASP A 387 -10.62 -20.90 -19.41
C ASP A 387 -9.95 -21.09 -18.04
N GLN A 388 -10.15 -20.13 -17.13
CA GLN A 388 -9.55 -20.09 -15.79
C GLN A 388 -10.56 -20.43 -14.68
N LEU A 389 -11.77 -20.87 -15.05
CA LEU A 389 -12.80 -21.26 -14.09
C LEU A 389 -12.47 -22.57 -13.36
N SER A 390 -11.74 -23.48 -14.00
CA SER A 390 -11.21 -24.68 -13.34
C SER A 390 -10.24 -24.31 -12.22
N GLU A 391 -9.35 -23.35 -12.44
CA GLU A 391 -8.43 -22.87 -11.40
C GLU A 391 -9.18 -22.24 -10.21
N CYS A 392 -10.32 -21.58 -10.45
CA CYS A 392 -11.16 -21.09 -9.34
C CYS A 392 -11.61 -22.23 -8.41
N VAL A 393 -12.03 -23.36 -8.99
CA VAL A 393 -12.46 -24.54 -8.22
C VAL A 393 -11.31 -25.08 -7.40
N ILE A 394 -10.14 -25.28 -8.03
CA ILE A 394 -8.98 -25.84 -7.35
C ILE A 394 -8.52 -24.92 -6.20
N ILE A 395 -8.48 -23.60 -6.42
CA ILE A 395 -8.14 -22.62 -5.37
C ILE A 395 -9.14 -22.70 -4.21
N LEU A 396 -10.44 -22.79 -4.51
CA LEU A 396 -11.49 -22.86 -3.48
C LEU A 396 -11.43 -24.17 -2.69
N GLU A 397 -11.20 -25.30 -3.36
CA GLU A 397 -11.01 -26.61 -2.71
C GLU A 397 -9.78 -26.59 -1.80
N GLU A 398 -8.64 -26.06 -2.26
CA GLU A 398 -7.43 -25.91 -1.43
C GLU A 398 -7.67 -25.06 -0.18
N LEU A 399 -8.39 -23.94 -0.32
CA LEU A 399 -8.77 -23.10 0.82
C LEU A 399 -9.73 -23.82 1.79
N LEU A 400 -10.60 -24.69 1.28
CA LEU A 400 -11.58 -25.45 2.06
C LEU A 400 -10.99 -26.71 2.72
N CYS A 401 -9.92 -27.27 2.18
CA CYS A 401 -9.24 -28.46 2.73
C CYS A 401 -8.50 -28.17 4.05
N GLN A 402 -8.11 -26.91 4.30
CA GLN A 402 -7.45 -26.50 5.55
C GLN A 402 -8.44 -25.88 6.56
N ASP A 403 -8.10 -25.93 7.85
CA ASP A 403 -8.92 -25.44 8.98
C ASP A 403 -8.23 -24.35 9.83
N ILE A 404 -7.01 -23.94 9.46
CA ILE A 404 -6.15 -23.07 10.25
C ILE A 404 -6.45 -21.59 9.97
N TYR A 405 -6.46 -21.23 8.69
CA TYR A 405 -6.45 -19.87 8.19
C TYR A 405 -7.84 -19.47 7.71
N LEU A 406 -8.26 -18.26 8.11
CA LEU A 406 -9.56 -17.65 7.75
C LEU A 406 -10.79 -18.58 7.90
N PRO A 407 -11.00 -19.26 9.05
CA PRO A 407 -12.14 -20.18 9.20
C PRO A 407 -13.51 -19.50 9.02
N HIS A 408 -13.60 -18.19 9.27
CA HIS A 408 -14.80 -17.38 9.06
C HIS A 408 -15.12 -17.12 7.58
N TYR A 409 -14.19 -17.39 6.65
CA TYR A 409 -14.43 -17.28 5.20
C TYR A 409 -15.01 -18.56 4.59
N ARG A 410 -15.03 -19.69 5.30
CA ARG A 410 -15.50 -20.97 4.74
C ARG A 410 -16.88 -20.90 4.10
N GLY A 411 -17.84 -20.24 4.75
CA GLY A 411 -19.18 -20.04 4.19
C GLY A 411 -19.17 -19.29 2.85
N ARG A 412 -18.33 -18.24 2.75
CA ARG A 412 -18.14 -17.51 1.49
C ARG A 412 -17.45 -18.39 0.45
N TRP A 413 -16.47 -19.21 0.83
CA TRP A 413 -15.80 -20.11 -0.12
C TRP A 413 -16.74 -21.18 -0.67
N TYR A 414 -17.56 -21.82 0.17
CA TYR A 414 -18.59 -22.77 -0.29
C TYR A 414 -19.59 -22.11 -1.24
N ASP A 415 -20.10 -20.90 -0.91
CA ASP A 415 -21.01 -20.15 -1.78
C ASP A 415 -20.37 -19.85 -3.14
N GLN A 416 -19.12 -19.39 -3.15
CA GLN A 416 -18.39 -19.12 -4.39
C GLN A 416 -18.09 -20.40 -5.18
N LEU A 417 -17.81 -21.52 -4.51
CA LEU A 417 -17.58 -22.82 -5.16
C LEU A 417 -18.86 -23.32 -5.82
N ALA A 418 -19.98 -23.28 -5.11
CA ALA A 418 -21.28 -23.64 -5.63
C ALA A 418 -21.64 -22.81 -6.87
N LEU A 419 -21.41 -21.49 -6.82
CA LEU A 419 -21.64 -20.58 -7.95
C LEU A 419 -20.80 -20.99 -9.18
N VAL A 420 -19.51 -21.30 -8.99
CA VAL A 420 -18.62 -21.70 -10.10
C VAL A 420 -19.02 -23.05 -10.69
N LEU A 421 -19.31 -24.04 -9.85
CA LEU A 421 -19.72 -25.37 -10.31
C LEU A 421 -21.08 -25.34 -11.03
N GLN A 422 -22.07 -24.64 -10.48
CA GLN A 422 -23.42 -24.59 -11.01
C GLN A 422 -23.53 -23.72 -12.26
N VAL A 423 -23.10 -22.46 -12.17
CA VAL A 423 -23.36 -21.46 -13.22
C VAL A 423 -22.35 -21.57 -14.35
N HIS A 424 -21.10 -21.87 -14.01
CA HIS A 424 -20.00 -21.74 -14.95
C HIS A 424 -19.55 -23.09 -15.55
N LEU A 425 -19.56 -24.17 -14.76
CA LEU A 425 -19.11 -25.49 -15.21
C LEU A 425 -20.25 -26.49 -15.47
N LYS A 426 -21.50 -26.17 -15.05
CA LYS A 426 -22.68 -27.06 -15.15
C LYS A 426 -22.46 -28.46 -14.54
N LYS A 427 -21.58 -28.57 -13.53
CA LYS A 427 -21.28 -29.82 -12.83
C LYS A 427 -22.15 -29.93 -11.58
N CYS A 428 -23.43 -30.23 -11.77
CA CYS A 428 -24.41 -30.26 -10.68
C CYS A 428 -24.15 -31.39 -9.67
N ASP A 429 -23.52 -32.49 -10.10
CA ASP A 429 -23.31 -33.68 -9.25
C ASP A 429 -22.29 -33.45 -8.13
N GLN A 430 -21.35 -32.51 -8.33
CA GLN A 430 -20.31 -32.15 -7.34
C GLN A 430 -20.82 -31.16 -6.28
N LEU A 431 -22.08 -30.71 -6.34
CA LEU A 431 -22.68 -29.79 -5.35
C LEU A 431 -23.25 -30.52 -4.12
N GLN A 432 -23.45 -31.83 -4.21
CA GLN A 432 -24.09 -32.65 -3.17
C GLN A 432 -23.10 -33.35 -2.24
N GLN A 433 -21.80 -33.29 -2.56
CA GLN A 433 -20.68 -33.78 -1.75
C GLN A 433 -20.01 -32.60 -1.06
#